data_AF-A0A5M9QXB3-F1
#
_entry.id   AF-A0A5M9QXB3-F1
#
_cell.length_a   1.000
_cell.length_b   1.000
_cell.length_c   1.000
_cell.angle_alpha   90.00
_cell.angle_beta   90.00
_cell.angle_gamma   90.00
#
_symmetry.space_group_name_H-M   'P 1'
#
loop_
_entity.id
_entity.type
_entity.pdbx_description
1 polymer ?
#
loop_
_entity_poly.entity_id
_entity_poly.type
_entity_poly.pdbx_seq_one_letter_code
_entity_poly.pdbx_strand_id
1 'polypeptide(L)'
;MKKNNLYEHYPTFTGENWKRVKGTYAAWQEWCKSHGAYGFRAAPYPFCIVCVIGDERYLETLKAMYGINYVNSYADSAGGLVTQGGFADGHKSMLTVMLQEGYDEEILWHEALHVALMVCEYVGISLHEQEALTYLQGYVAEHLKKAFLLHEVAKKTKNLKPVHEIYTGDAAALTVIDAGCVRGRRYGR
;
A
#
# COMPACT_ATOMS: atom_id res chain seq x y z
N MET A 1 15.79 27.63 -8.32
CA MET A 1 15.21 26.29 -8.49
C MET A 1 14.15 26.10 -7.40
N LYS A 2 12.85 26.10 -7.73
CA LYS A 2 11.79 25.90 -6.71
C LYS A 2 11.97 24.48 -6.15
N LYS A 3 12.19 24.34 -4.83
CA LYS A 3 12.17 23.04 -4.17
C LYS A 3 10.78 22.44 -4.42
N ASN A 4 10.70 21.40 -5.26
CA ASN A 4 9.50 20.57 -5.34
C ASN A 4 9.28 20.01 -3.93
N ASN A 5 8.27 20.53 -3.24
CA ASN A 5 7.90 20.01 -1.94
C ASN A 5 7.27 18.64 -2.18
N LEU A 6 8.07 17.57 -2.19
CA LEU A 6 7.62 16.19 -2.39
C LEU A 6 6.50 15.81 -1.41
N TYR A 7 6.38 16.55 -0.30
CA TYR A 7 5.30 16.47 0.68
C TYR A 7 3.96 17.11 0.22
N GLU A 8 3.84 17.70 -0.96
CA GLU A 8 2.56 18.22 -1.51
C GLU A 8 2.07 17.43 -2.73
N HIS A 9 2.76 16.33 -3.06
CA HIS A 9 2.43 15.48 -4.20
C HIS A 9 1.93 14.13 -3.71
N TYR A 10 0.80 13.71 -4.26
CA TYR A 10 0.19 12.44 -3.93
C TYR A 10 -0.04 11.61 -5.20
N PRO A 11 0.19 10.28 -5.14
CA PRO A 11 -0.11 9.40 -6.27
C PRO A 11 -1.61 9.31 -6.44
N THR A 12 -2.11 9.74 -7.60
CA THR A 12 -3.49 9.51 -8.03
C THR A 12 -3.48 9.07 -9.49
N PHE A 13 -4.13 7.97 -9.81
CA PHE A 13 -4.29 7.52 -11.18
C PHE A 13 -5.47 8.23 -11.83
N THR A 14 -5.29 8.70 -13.07
CA THR A 14 -6.33 9.40 -13.83
C THR A 14 -6.90 8.56 -14.97
N GLY A 15 -6.73 7.23 -14.96
CA GLY A 15 -7.23 6.33 -16.01
C GLY A 15 -6.29 6.11 -17.19
N GLU A 16 -5.54 7.12 -17.61
CA GLU A 16 -4.65 7.02 -18.79
C GLU A 16 -3.16 7.12 -18.45
N ASN A 17 -2.80 7.76 -17.35
CA ASN A 17 -1.42 7.98 -16.94
C ASN A 17 -1.30 8.15 -15.42
N TRP A 18 -0.14 7.76 -14.89
CA TRP A 18 0.26 8.14 -13.55
C TRP A 18 0.65 9.61 -13.50
N LYS A 19 -0.10 10.40 -12.72
CA LYS A 19 0.27 11.79 -12.44
C LYS A 19 0.33 11.98 -10.94
N ARG A 20 1.44 12.54 -10.46
CA ARG A 20 1.47 13.19 -9.15
C ARG A 20 0.57 14.42 -9.23
N VAL A 21 -0.66 14.29 -8.77
CA VAL A 21 -1.54 15.47 -8.68
C VAL A 21 -1.12 16.24 -7.44
N LYS A 22 -0.92 17.55 -7.62
CA LYS A 22 -0.75 18.45 -6.47
C LYS A 22 -2.09 18.50 -5.74
N GLY A 23 -2.10 18.10 -4.49
CA GLY A 23 -3.32 17.99 -3.68
C GLY A 23 -3.02 18.17 -2.20
N THR A 24 -4.05 18.22 -1.38
CA THR A 24 -3.90 18.21 0.08
C THR A 24 -3.84 16.76 0.59
N TYR A 25 -3.22 16.55 1.75
CA TYR A 25 -3.20 15.24 2.40
C TYR A 25 -4.61 14.68 2.60
N ALA A 26 -5.51 15.51 3.12
CA ALA A 26 -6.90 15.15 3.35
C ALA A 26 -7.61 14.72 2.06
N ALA A 27 -7.42 15.47 0.96
CA ALA A 27 -8.02 15.11 -0.34
C ALA A 27 -7.49 13.76 -0.85
N TRP A 28 -6.21 13.47 -0.66
CA TRP A 28 -5.64 12.17 -1.01
C TRP A 28 -6.18 11.03 -0.14
N GLN A 29 -6.35 11.25 1.17
CA GLN A 29 -6.94 10.24 2.05
C GLN A 29 -8.40 9.93 1.69
N GLU A 30 -9.19 10.96 1.37
CA GLU A 30 -10.56 10.76 0.87
C GLU A 30 -10.59 10.03 -0.48
N TRP A 31 -9.63 10.30 -1.37
CA TRP A 31 -9.48 9.55 -2.61
C TRP A 31 -9.11 8.07 -2.37
N CYS A 32 -8.21 7.76 -1.43
CA CYS A 32 -7.95 6.37 -1.03
C CYS A 32 -9.23 5.70 -0.51
N LYS A 33 -9.97 6.40 0.35
CA LYS A 33 -11.21 5.89 0.95
C LYS A 33 -12.30 5.60 -0.09
N SER A 34 -12.43 6.43 -1.13
CA SER A 34 -13.38 6.20 -2.22
C SER A 34 -13.09 4.91 -3.02
N HIS A 35 -11.87 4.37 -2.91
CA HIS A 35 -11.44 3.12 -3.52
C HIS A 35 -11.37 1.95 -2.52
N GLY A 36 -11.88 2.14 -1.30
CA GLY A 36 -11.85 1.12 -0.25
C GLY A 36 -10.48 0.92 0.40
N ALA A 37 -9.59 1.91 0.27
CA ALA A 37 -8.24 1.89 0.83
C ALA A 37 -8.04 2.94 1.92
N TYR A 38 -6.94 2.78 2.68
CA TYR A 38 -6.55 3.66 3.77
C TYR A 38 -5.15 4.21 3.52
N GLY A 39 -5.10 5.49 3.11
CA GLY A 39 -3.85 6.19 2.83
C GLY A 39 -3.25 6.84 4.07
N PHE A 40 -1.95 6.67 4.27
CA PHE A 40 -1.16 7.46 5.22
C PHE A 40 0.26 7.73 4.74
N ARG A 41 1.01 8.57 5.46
CA ARG A 41 2.42 8.85 5.18
C ARG A 41 3.32 8.29 6.26
N ALA A 42 4.45 7.71 5.89
CA ALA A 42 5.53 7.36 6.83
C ALA A 42 6.32 8.61 7.21
N ALA A 43 5.74 9.50 8.02
CA ALA A 43 6.44 10.72 8.45
C ALA A 43 7.72 10.38 9.25
N PRO A 44 8.82 11.16 9.09
CA PRO A 44 8.97 12.36 8.28
C PRO A 44 9.36 12.09 6.81
N TYR A 45 9.31 10.84 6.33
CA TYR A 45 9.78 10.46 5.00
C TYR A 45 8.73 10.72 3.92
N PRO A 46 9.13 10.99 2.66
CA PRO A 46 8.22 11.28 1.56
C PRO A 46 7.54 10.02 0.98
N PHE A 47 7.21 9.05 1.83
CA PHE A 47 6.53 7.82 1.47
C PHE A 47 5.02 7.90 1.72
N CYS A 48 4.25 7.50 0.72
CA CYS A 48 2.82 7.28 0.84
C CYS A 48 2.55 5.77 0.93
N ILE A 49 1.76 5.36 1.90
CA ILE A 49 1.37 3.98 2.13
C ILE A 49 -0.14 3.88 1.92
N VAL A 50 -0.56 2.92 1.11
CA VAL A 50 -1.97 2.62 0.87
C VAL A 50 -2.26 1.22 1.37
N CYS A 51 -2.98 1.14 2.48
CA CYS A 51 -3.39 -0.11 3.09
C CYS A 51 -4.78 -0.51 2.59
N VAL A 52 -4.98 -1.78 2.23
CA VAL A 52 -6.28 -2.36 1.90
C VAL A 52 -6.47 -3.63 2.72
N ILE A 53 -7.68 -3.82 3.23
CA ILE A 53 -8.02 -4.99 4.05
C ILE A 53 -8.83 -5.97 3.19
N GLY A 54 -8.38 -7.23 3.13
CA GLY A 54 -8.98 -8.34 2.38
C GLY A 54 -8.37 -8.56 1.00
N ASP A 55 -8.15 -9.84 0.66
CA ASP A 55 -7.39 -10.28 -0.52
C ASP A 55 -8.05 -9.85 -1.83
N GLU A 56 -9.32 -10.21 -2.04
CA GLU A 56 -10.07 -9.84 -3.25
C GLU A 56 -10.21 -8.33 -3.39
N ARG A 57 -10.47 -7.64 -2.27
CA ARG A 57 -10.59 -6.18 -2.24
C ARG A 57 -9.27 -5.52 -2.65
N TYR A 58 -8.15 -6.02 -2.13
CA TYR A 58 -6.83 -5.52 -2.49
C TYR A 58 -6.61 -5.60 -4.00
N LEU A 59 -6.87 -6.74 -4.62
CA LEU A 59 -6.71 -6.92 -6.06
C LEU A 59 -7.56 -5.93 -6.86
N GLU A 60 -8.85 -5.80 -6.56
CA GLU A 60 -9.73 -4.86 -7.28
C GLU A 60 -9.37 -3.40 -7.02
N THR A 61 -8.95 -3.08 -5.79
CA THR A 61 -8.50 -1.73 -5.43
C THR A 61 -7.25 -1.35 -6.20
N LEU A 62 -6.29 -2.25 -6.41
CA LEU A 62 -5.11 -1.96 -7.23
C LEU A 62 -5.46 -1.75 -8.71
N LYS A 63 -6.42 -2.50 -9.26
CA LYS A 63 -6.92 -2.24 -10.63
C LYS A 63 -7.51 -0.84 -10.73
N ALA A 64 -8.38 -0.47 -9.80
CA ALA A 64 -9.06 0.83 -9.82
C ALA A 64 -8.13 2.00 -9.53
N MET A 65 -7.27 1.87 -8.52
CA MET A 65 -6.38 2.94 -8.09
C MET A 65 -5.18 3.10 -8.99
N TYR A 66 -4.71 2.04 -9.65
CA TYR A 66 -3.36 1.99 -10.23
C TYR A 66 -3.30 1.35 -11.62
N GLY A 67 -4.41 0.84 -12.15
CA GLY A 67 -4.44 0.21 -13.48
C GLY A 67 -3.62 -1.08 -13.54
N ILE A 68 -3.40 -1.75 -12.40
CA ILE A 68 -2.56 -2.95 -12.30
C ILE A 68 -3.42 -4.19 -12.08
N ASN A 69 -3.18 -5.22 -12.87
CA ASN A 69 -3.74 -6.56 -12.67
C ASN A 69 -2.66 -7.52 -12.15
N TYR A 70 -2.77 -7.93 -10.89
CA TYR A 70 -1.86 -8.92 -10.30
C TYR A 70 -2.32 -10.34 -10.62
N VAL A 71 -1.44 -11.13 -11.24
CA VAL A 71 -1.76 -12.50 -11.68
C VAL A 71 -1.38 -13.56 -10.63
N ASN A 72 -0.44 -13.24 -9.74
CA ASN A 72 0.02 -14.13 -8.67
C ASN A 72 0.47 -13.32 -7.45
N SER A 73 -0.50 -12.81 -6.68
CA SER A 73 -0.23 -11.89 -5.57
C SER A 73 0.30 -12.58 -4.31
N TYR A 74 0.23 -13.92 -4.21
CA TYR A 74 0.44 -14.70 -2.97
C TYR A 74 -0.40 -14.25 -1.77
N ALA A 75 -1.39 -13.37 -1.98
CA ALA A 75 -2.24 -12.78 -0.95
C ALA A 75 -3.01 -13.86 -0.14
N ASP A 76 -3.50 -14.87 -0.85
CA ASP A 76 -4.38 -15.94 -0.32
C ASP A 76 -3.72 -16.84 0.76
N SER A 77 -2.45 -16.61 1.13
CA SER A 77 -1.72 -17.44 2.11
C SER A 77 -0.68 -16.73 2.97
N ALA A 78 -0.52 -15.40 2.83
CA ALA A 78 0.60 -14.67 3.44
C ALA A 78 0.24 -13.94 4.75
N GLY A 79 -1.04 -13.78 5.09
CA GLY A 79 -1.46 -12.92 6.20
C GLY A 79 -1.46 -11.43 5.85
N GLY A 80 -0.44 -10.97 5.11
CA GLY A 80 -0.31 -9.64 4.54
C GLY A 80 0.62 -9.61 3.31
N LEU A 81 0.72 -8.45 2.67
CA LEU A 81 1.63 -8.24 1.53
C LEU A 81 2.03 -6.77 1.43
N VAL A 82 3.33 -6.47 1.36
CA VAL A 82 3.85 -5.14 0.97
C VAL A 82 4.46 -5.18 -0.42
N THR A 83 4.05 -4.27 -1.30
CA THR A 83 4.69 -4.11 -2.63
C THR A 83 6.05 -3.46 -2.51
N GLN A 84 7.00 -3.86 -3.35
CA GLN A 84 8.29 -3.16 -3.46
C GLN A 84 8.13 -1.73 -3.99
N GLY A 85 9.07 -0.84 -3.64
CA GLY A 85 9.14 0.51 -4.18
C GLY A 85 9.31 0.50 -5.71
N GLY A 86 8.57 1.37 -6.41
CA GLY A 86 8.57 1.39 -7.89
C GLY A 86 7.56 0.46 -8.54
N PHE A 87 6.72 -0.23 -7.75
CA PHE A 87 5.61 -1.07 -8.21
C PHE A 87 4.62 -0.34 -9.16
N ALA A 88 4.39 0.95 -8.92
CA ALA A 88 3.66 1.82 -9.83
C ALA A 88 4.64 2.68 -10.62
N ASP A 89 4.69 2.50 -11.94
CA ASP A 89 5.51 3.30 -12.84
C ASP A 89 5.20 4.79 -12.64
N GLY A 90 6.19 5.54 -12.12
CA GLY A 90 6.07 6.97 -11.82
C GLY A 90 5.95 7.34 -10.34
N HIS A 91 5.84 6.37 -9.42
CA HIS A 91 5.79 6.67 -7.98
C HIS A 91 6.67 5.77 -7.09
N LYS A 92 7.99 5.94 -7.21
CA LYS A 92 9.01 5.21 -6.43
C LYS A 92 8.88 5.31 -4.90
N SER A 93 8.14 6.29 -4.37
CA SER A 93 7.90 6.50 -2.94
C SER A 93 6.47 6.15 -2.50
N MET A 94 5.86 5.15 -3.14
CA MET A 94 4.57 4.57 -2.74
C MET A 94 4.73 3.09 -2.43
N LEU A 95 4.10 2.65 -1.34
CA LEU A 95 3.96 1.25 -0.98
C LEU A 95 2.47 0.94 -0.84
N THR A 96 2.04 -0.23 -1.30
CA THR A 96 0.72 -0.76 -0.98
C THR A 96 0.87 -1.91 -0.01
N VAL A 97 -0.03 -1.96 0.98
CA VAL A 97 -0.07 -2.98 2.01
C VAL A 97 -1.42 -3.69 1.93
N MET A 98 -1.41 -5.00 1.85
CA MET A 98 -2.58 -5.85 2.06
C MET A 98 -2.52 -6.38 3.49
N LEU A 99 -3.64 -6.34 4.20
CA LEU A 99 -3.86 -7.10 5.43
C LEU A 99 -5.09 -7.98 5.25
N GLN A 100 -5.07 -9.20 5.77
CA GLN A 100 -6.25 -10.06 5.74
C GLN A 100 -7.37 -9.52 6.65
N GLU A 101 -8.62 -9.93 6.36
CA GLU A 101 -9.78 -9.53 7.18
C GLU A 101 -9.76 -10.15 8.59
N GLY A 102 -9.01 -11.23 8.78
CA GLY A 102 -8.72 -11.77 10.11
C GLY A 102 -7.67 -10.91 10.81
N TYR A 103 -8.04 -10.30 11.95
CA TYR A 103 -7.07 -9.55 12.75
C TYR A 103 -6.04 -10.51 13.36
N ASP A 104 -4.78 -10.32 13.00
CA ASP A 104 -3.63 -10.89 13.68
C ASP A 104 -2.60 -9.80 13.93
N GLU A 105 -2.32 -9.52 15.19
CA GLU A 105 -1.37 -8.50 15.60
C GLU A 105 0.05 -8.83 15.14
N GLU A 106 0.41 -10.12 15.08
CA GLU A 106 1.73 -10.56 14.60
C GLU A 106 1.93 -10.18 13.13
N ILE A 107 0.93 -10.45 12.29
CA ILE A 107 0.92 -10.08 10.87
C ILE A 107 1.03 -8.56 10.72
N LEU A 108 0.29 -7.79 11.51
CA LEU A 108 0.35 -6.33 11.46
C LEU A 108 1.76 -5.79 11.75
N TRP A 109 2.42 -6.32 12.77
CA TRP A 109 3.81 -5.95 13.10
C TRP A 109 4.80 -6.43 12.04
N HIS A 110 4.54 -7.58 11.40
CA HIS A 110 5.32 -8.11 10.29
C HIS A 110 5.26 -7.21 9.05
N GLU A 111 4.07 -6.81 8.61
CA GLU A 111 3.91 -5.90 7.47
C GLU A 111 4.48 -4.51 7.78
N ALA A 112 4.33 -4.03 9.03
CA ALA A 112 4.93 -2.77 9.46
C ALA A 112 6.47 -2.82 9.38
N LEU A 113 7.09 -3.96 9.68
CA LEU A 113 8.53 -4.16 9.53
C LEU A 113 8.95 -4.05 8.07
N HIS A 114 8.23 -4.69 7.15
CA HIS A 114 8.50 -4.59 5.72
C HIS A 114 8.44 -3.15 5.22
N VAL A 115 7.40 -2.41 5.56
CA VAL A 115 7.30 -0.97 5.22
C VAL A 115 8.47 -0.20 5.78
N ALA A 116 8.80 -0.38 7.07
CA ALA A 116 9.87 0.37 7.71
C ALA A 116 11.24 0.11 7.05
N LEU A 117 11.56 -1.17 6.77
CA LEU A 117 12.78 -1.55 6.07
C LEU A 117 12.88 -0.94 4.67
N MET A 118 11.80 -1.02 3.87
CA MET A 118 11.79 -0.47 2.51
C MET A 118 11.91 1.06 2.51
N VAL A 119 11.26 1.73 3.46
CA VAL A 119 11.38 3.19 3.62
C VAL A 119 12.82 3.55 4.01
N CYS A 120 13.39 2.90 5.02
CA CYS A 120 14.77 3.12 5.47
C CYS A 120 15.77 2.90 4.33
N GLU A 121 15.64 1.81 3.56
CA GLU A 121 16.48 1.53 2.39
C GLU A 121 16.42 2.66 1.38
N TYR A 122 15.21 3.13 1.03
CA TYR A 122 15.03 4.20 0.06
C TYR A 122 15.61 5.54 0.52
N VAL A 123 15.48 5.87 1.81
CA VAL A 123 15.98 7.15 2.35
C VAL A 123 17.44 7.09 2.80
N GLY A 124 18.07 5.91 2.74
CA GLY A 124 19.48 5.71 3.11
C GLY A 124 19.74 5.66 4.62
N ILE A 125 18.75 5.26 5.42
CA ILE A 125 18.94 5.03 6.86
C ILE A 125 19.63 3.69 7.07
N SER A 126 20.68 3.70 7.89
CA SER A 126 21.45 2.49 8.18
C SER A 126 20.70 1.60 9.17
N LEU A 127 20.86 0.27 9.04
CA LEU A 127 20.35 -0.70 10.02
C LEU A 127 21.01 -0.53 11.41
N HIS A 128 22.15 0.17 11.49
CA HIS A 128 22.76 0.55 12.77
C HIS A 128 21.93 1.60 13.53
N GLU A 129 21.07 2.35 12.85
CA GLU A 129 20.13 3.32 13.44
C GLU A 129 18.85 2.61 13.91
N GLN A 130 19.01 1.60 14.78
CA GLN A 130 17.94 0.70 15.22
C GLN A 130 16.75 1.45 15.83
N GLU A 131 17.01 2.56 16.51
CA GLU A 131 15.99 3.41 17.11
C GLU A 131 15.08 4.04 16.05
N ALA A 132 15.64 4.56 14.95
CA ALA A 132 14.87 5.13 13.84
C ALA A 132 13.99 4.08 13.16
N LEU A 133 14.53 2.87 12.94
CA LEU A 133 13.76 1.75 12.39
C LEU A 133 12.61 1.34 13.32
N THR A 134 12.88 1.24 14.63
CA THR A 134 11.90 0.82 15.63
C THR A 134 10.74 1.82 15.74
N TYR A 135 11.05 3.12 15.79
CA TYR A 135 10.01 4.15 15.81
C TYR A 135 9.20 4.20 14.53
N LEU A 136 9.85 4.02 13.37
CA LEU A 136 9.14 3.96 12.10
C LEU A 136 8.21 2.74 12.04
N GLN A 137 8.67 1.56 12.46
CA GLN A 137 7.85 0.36 12.52
C GLN A 137 6.64 0.57 13.45
N GLY A 138 6.85 1.09 14.66
CA GLY A 138 5.76 1.38 15.61
C GLY A 138 4.75 2.37 15.04
N TYR A 139 5.22 3.44 14.42
CA TYR A 139 4.37 4.44 13.75
C TYR A 139 3.53 3.82 12.63
N VAL A 140 4.13 2.98 11.78
CA VAL A 140 3.42 2.27 10.72
C VAL A 140 2.39 1.30 11.29
N ALA A 141 2.76 0.52 12.31
CA ALA A 141 1.87 -0.41 13.00
C ALA A 141 0.61 0.29 13.54
N GLU A 142 0.75 1.45 14.18
CA GLU A 142 -0.39 2.25 14.65
C GLU A 142 -1.34 2.65 13.50
N HIS A 143 -0.79 3.03 12.35
CA HIS A 143 -1.59 3.41 11.18
C HIS A 143 -2.28 2.21 10.53
N LEU A 144 -1.60 1.07 10.45
CA LEU A 144 -2.20 -0.20 9.99
C LEU A 144 -3.34 -0.63 10.92
N LYS A 145 -3.13 -0.53 12.25
CA LYS A 145 -4.17 -0.84 13.25
C LYS A 145 -5.38 0.08 13.09
N LYS A 146 -5.14 1.38 12.89
CA LYS A 146 -6.21 2.34 12.63
C LYS A 146 -6.98 2.02 11.35
N ALA A 147 -6.29 1.66 10.26
CA ALA A 147 -6.91 1.23 9.01
C ALA A 147 -7.81 0.00 9.22
N PHE A 148 -7.31 -1.00 9.94
CA PHE A 148 -8.08 -2.19 10.29
C PHE A 148 -9.35 -1.86 11.09
N LEU A 149 -9.23 -1.04 12.14
CA LEU A 149 -10.39 -0.62 12.95
C LEU A 149 -11.43 0.15 12.14
N LEU A 150 -10.99 1.05 11.25
CA LEU A 150 -11.89 1.76 10.35
C LEU A 150 -12.60 0.81 9.37
N HIS A 151 -11.89 -0.19 8.86
CA HIS A 151 -12.47 -1.23 8.00
C HIS A 151 -13.52 -2.05 8.74
N GLU A 152 -13.25 -2.48 9.96
CA GLU A 152 -14.20 -3.23 10.78
C GLU A 152 -15.48 -2.43 11.06
N VAL A 153 -15.35 -1.13 11.34
CA VAL A 153 -16.50 -0.24 11.51
C VAL A 153 -17.29 -0.13 10.19
N ALA A 154 -16.62 0.07 9.06
CA ALA A 154 -17.27 0.14 7.76
C ALA A 154 -17.99 -1.17 7.39
N LYS A 155 -17.38 -2.32 7.71
CA LYS A 155 -17.95 -3.66 7.51
C LYS A 155 -19.21 -3.85 8.33
N LYS A 156 -19.16 -3.55 9.63
CA LYS A 156 -20.30 -3.64 10.55
C LYS A 156 -21.46 -2.71 10.17
N THR A 157 -21.14 -1.52 9.67
CA THR A 157 -22.13 -0.52 9.23
C THR A 157 -22.60 -0.70 7.78
N LYS A 158 -22.15 -1.76 7.08
CA LYS A 158 -22.45 -2.03 5.66
C LYS A 158 -22.11 -0.85 4.71
N ASN A 159 -21.09 -0.09 5.08
CA ASN A 159 -20.59 1.05 4.32
C ASN A 159 -19.37 0.71 3.46
N LEU A 160 -18.98 -0.56 3.39
CA LEU A 160 -17.96 -1.02 2.45
C LEU A 160 -18.53 -1.10 1.04
N LYS A 161 -17.80 -0.55 0.08
CA LYS A 161 -18.08 -0.75 -1.34
C LYS A 161 -18.02 -2.25 -1.68
N PRO A 162 -19.01 -2.83 -2.36
CA PRO A 162 -18.95 -4.21 -2.84
C PRO A 162 -17.72 -4.44 -3.74
N VAL A 163 -17.07 -5.61 -3.61
CA VAL A 163 -15.80 -5.91 -4.33
C VAL A 163 -15.96 -5.74 -5.84
N HIS A 164 -17.03 -6.30 -6.42
CA HIS A 164 -17.32 -6.23 -7.86
C HIS A 164 -17.62 -4.80 -8.38
N GLU A 165 -17.83 -3.83 -7.50
CA GLU A 165 -18.02 -2.42 -7.88
C GLU A 165 -16.74 -1.59 -7.77
N ILE A 166 -15.66 -2.13 -7.16
CA ILE A 166 -14.42 -1.37 -6.93
C ILE A 166 -13.76 -1.00 -8.25
N TYR A 167 -13.55 -1.98 -9.12
CA TYR A 167 -13.09 -1.78 -10.49
C TYR A 167 -14.19 -2.16 -11.48
N THR A 168 -14.53 -1.25 -12.37
CA THR A 168 -15.58 -1.42 -13.40
C THR A 168 -15.06 -1.15 -14.82
N GLY A 169 -13.74 -1.01 -14.98
CA GLY A 169 -13.09 -0.77 -16.28
C GLY A 169 -12.81 -2.05 -17.06
N ASP A 170 -12.22 -1.90 -18.25
CA ASP A 170 -11.82 -3.02 -19.09
C ASP A 170 -10.53 -3.68 -18.54
N ALA A 171 -10.58 -4.98 -18.25
CA ALA A 171 -9.43 -5.72 -17.76
C ALA A 171 -8.29 -5.82 -18.80
N ALA A 172 -8.60 -5.73 -20.10
CA ALA A 172 -7.59 -5.76 -21.17
C ALA A 172 -6.71 -4.50 -21.22
N ALA A 173 -7.16 -3.39 -20.61
CA ALA A 173 -6.41 -2.14 -20.52
C ALA A 173 -5.45 -2.09 -19.31
N LEU A 174 -5.45 -3.13 -18.46
CA LEU A 174 -4.63 -3.17 -17.25
C LEU A 174 -3.20 -3.62 -17.54
N THR A 175 -2.25 -3.01 -16.82
CA THR A 175 -0.87 -3.49 -16.79
C THR A 175 -0.80 -4.76 -15.96
N VAL A 176 -0.38 -5.86 -16.58
CA VAL A 176 -0.23 -7.15 -15.91
C VAL A 176 1.11 -7.19 -15.18
N ILE A 177 1.07 -7.41 -13.86
CA ILE A 177 2.27 -7.58 -13.04
C ILE A 177 2.23 -8.97 -12.39
N ASP A 178 3.28 -9.75 -12.62
CA ASP A 178 3.57 -10.93 -11.81
C ASP A 178 4.38 -10.47 -10.60
N ALA A 179 3.82 -10.64 -9.40
CA ALA A 179 4.47 -10.18 -8.17
C ALA A 179 5.76 -10.93 -7.88
N GLY A 180 6.00 -12.09 -8.52
CA GLY A 180 7.31 -12.74 -8.58
C GLY A 180 8.11 -12.68 -7.27
N CYS A 181 7.46 -12.90 -6.12
CA CYS A 181 8.18 -12.83 -4.86
C CYS A 181 9.16 -14.01 -4.83
N VAL A 182 10.42 -13.70 -4.58
CA VAL A 182 11.59 -14.58 -4.75
C VAL A 182 11.42 -15.89 -3.97
N ARG A 183 10.87 -16.94 -4.62
CA ARG A 183 11.17 -18.33 -4.28
C ARG A 183 12.06 -18.90 -5.37
N GLY A 184 13.37 -18.79 -5.15
CA GLY A 184 14.33 -19.19 -6.19
C GLY A 184 15.78 -19.42 -5.79
N ARG A 185 16.10 -19.74 -4.52
CA ARG A 185 17.02 -20.85 -4.22
C ARG A 185 16.57 -21.54 -2.94
N ARG A 186 15.85 -22.66 -3.10
CA ARG A 186 16.06 -23.77 -2.18
C ARG A 186 17.57 -24.01 -2.20
N TYR A 187 18.24 -23.81 -1.07
CA TYR A 187 19.54 -24.42 -0.88
C TYR A 187 19.32 -25.92 -1.06
N GLY A 188 19.73 -26.44 -2.21
CA GLY A 188 20.08 -27.84 -2.31
C GLY A 188 21.31 -28.03 -1.44
N ARG A 189 21.10 -28.63 -0.26
CA ARG A 189 21.99 -29.58 0.42
C ARG A 189 21.21 -30.21 1.56
#